data_AF-T0F584-F1
#
_entry.id   AF-T0F584-F1
#
_cell.length_a   1.000
_cell.length_b   1.000
_cell.length_c   1.000
_cell.angle_alpha   90.00
_cell.angle_beta   90.00
_cell.angle_gamma   90.00
#
_symmetry.space_group_name_H-M   'P 1'
#
loop_
_entity.id
_entity.type
_entity.pdbx_description
1 polymer ?
#
loop_
_entity_poly.entity_id
_entity_poly.type
_entity_poly.pdbx_seq_one_letter_code
_entity_poly.pdbx_strand_id
1 'polypeptide(L)'
;MADKKYTVLGPVEGMKYWITFDVAIIGIPLKSPPIDTLLEELQKEKEADALINLRYWTDKYIFLFLTLNRLHISAEAVRFDGVISNPVLQPEPRRKGR
;
A
#
# COMPACT_ATOMS: atom_id res chain seq x y z
N MET A 1 -17.06 7.21 11.82
CA MET A 1 -16.25 6.55 10.77
C MET A 1 -16.35 5.06 11.05
N ALA A 2 -16.88 4.26 10.13
CA ALA A 2 -17.15 2.84 10.38
C ALA A 2 -15.87 2.02 10.14
N ASP A 3 -15.42 1.29 11.14
CA ASP A 3 -14.35 0.30 11.01
C ASP A 3 -14.83 -0.81 10.06
N LYS A 4 -14.29 -0.83 8.84
CA LYS A 4 -14.51 -1.93 7.91
C LYS A 4 -13.71 -3.13 8.40
N LYS A 5 -14.35 -4.30 8.54
CA LYS A 5 -13.63 -5.55 8.78
C LYS A 5 -12.83 -5.91 7.53
N TYR A 6 -11.58 -6.31 7.73
CA TYR A 6 -10.68 -6.72 6.68
C TYR A 6 -9.87 -7.94 7.13
N THR A 7 -9.53 -8.79 6.17
CA THR A 7 -8.63 -9.93 6.36
C THR A 7 -7.27 -9.60 5.76
N VAL A 8 -6.21 -9.82 6.54
CA VAL A 8 -4.82 -9.66 6.08
C VAL A 8 -4.44 -10.87 5.24
N LEU A 9 -4.11 -10.64 3.97
CA LEU A 9 -3.64 -11.66 3.03
C LEU A 9 -2.15 -11.96 3.20
N GLY A 10 -1.38 -10.98 3.69
CA GLY A 10 0.04 -11.11 4.02
C GLY A 10 0.86 -9.87 3.65
N PRO A 11 2.16 -9.85 4.00
CA PRO A 11 3.06 -8.78 3.60
C PRO A 11 3.37 -8.86 2.10
N VAL A 12 3.53 -7.69 1.47
CA VAL A 12 3.96 -7.51 0.08
C VAL A 12 5.11 -6.50 0.04
N GLU A 13 6.13 -6.81 -0.76
CA GLU A 13 7.33 -5.97 -0.88
C GLU A 13 7.73 -5.78 -2.33
N GLY A 14 8.07 -4.54 -2.69
CA GLY A 14 8.40 -4.17 -4.04
C GLY A 14 9.55 -3.17 -4.10
N MET A 15 10.33 -3.25 -5.18
CA MET A 15 11.44 -2.33 -5.44
C MET A 15 11.49 -1.94 -6.90
N LYS A 16 11.58 -0.63 -7.15
CA LYS A 16 11.83 -0.08 -8.49
C LYS A 16 12.90 1.00 -8.43
N TYR A 17 13.53 1.26 -9.56
CA TYR A 17 14.54 2.30 -9.69
C TYR A 17 14.27 3.22 -10.88
N TRP A 18 14.76 4.44 -10.78
CA TRP A 18 14.81 5.39 -11.89
C TRP A 18 16.07 6.24 -11.82
N ILE A 19 16.51 6.72 -12.97
CA ILE A 19 17.72 7.52 -13.10
C ILE A 19 17.32 8.98 -13.25
N THR A 20 18.05 9.86 -12.58
CA THR A 20 17.96 11.32 -12.70
C THR A 20 19.30 11.83 -13.20
N PHE A 21 19.28 12.80 -14.10
CA PHE A 21 20.48 13.53 -14.51
C PHE A 21 20.53 14.86 -13.75
N ASP A 22 21.56 15.03 -12.94
CA ASP A 22 21.72 16.18 -12.06
C ASP A 22 22.81 17.11 -12.59
N VAL A 23 22.46 18.37 -12.84
CA VAL A 23 23.40 19.42 -13.23
C VAL A 23 23.39 20.49 -12.15
N ALA A 24 24.48 20.55 -11.38
CA ALA A 24 24.65 21.44 -10.24
C ALA A 24 23.53 21.29 -9.19
N ILE A 25 22.43 22.04 -9.31
CA ILE A 25 21.32 22.08 -8.34
C ILE A 25 20.01 21.55 -8.98
N ILE A 26 19.97 21.38 -10.30
CA ILE A 26 18.78 20.95 -11.02
C ILE A 26 18.90 19.47 -11.39
N GLY A 27 17.95 18.66 -10.93
CA GLY A 27 17.82 17.25 -11.31
C GLY A 27 16.69 17.03 -12.29
N ILE A 28 16.99 16.44 -13.44
CA ILE A 28 16.01 16.07 -14.47
C ILE A 28 15.81 14.56 -14.44
N PRO A 29 14.63 14.04 -14.06
CA PRO A 29 14.37 12.61 -14.07
C PRO A 29 14.34 12.10 -15.52
N LEU A 30 15.20 11.13 -15.84
CA LEU A 30 15.24 10.49 -17.16
C LEU A 30 14.08 9.52 -17.36
N LYS A 31 13.46 9.07 -16.26
CA LYS A 31 12.25 8.25 -16.22
C LYS A 31 11.34 8.75 -15.10
N SER A 32 10.03 8.62 -15.30
CA SER A 32 9.03 8.94 -14.28
C SER A 32 9.23 8.07 -13.03
N PRO A 33 9.07 8.64 -11.81
CA PRO A 33 9.10 7.87 -10.57
C PRO A 33 8.01 6.77 -10.62
N PRO A 34 8.37 5.49 -10.51
CA PRO A 34 7.45 4.40 -10.78
C PRO A 34 6.60 4.01 -9.55
N ILE A 35 6.15 5.00 -8.76
CA ILE A 35 5.40 4.79 -7.52
C ILE A 35 4.05 4.13 -7.82
N ASP A 36 3.27 4.70 -8.74
CA ASP A 36 1.92 4.22 -9.06
C ASP A 36 1.97 2.81 -9.64
N THR A 37 2.92 2.56 -10.55
CA THR A 37 3.11 1.22 -11.13
C THR A 37 3.50 0.18 -10.09
N LEU A 38 4.28 0.57 -9.07
CA LEU A 38 4.70 -0.34 -8.01
C LEU A 38 3.53 -0.66 -7.07
N LEU A 39 2.70 0.33 -6.73
CA LEU A 39 1.48 0.13 -5.94
C LEU A 39 0.49 -0.80 -6.65
N GLU A 40 0.26 -0.58 -7.94
CA GLU A 40 -0.61 -1.46 -8.74
C GLU A 40 -0.08 -2.89 -8.82
N GLU A 41 1.23 -3.06 -9.00
CA GLU A 41 1.88 -4.38 -9.01
C GLU A 41 1.71 -5.10 -7.67
N LEU A 42 1.94 -4.41 -6.55
CA LEU A 42 1.80 -4.97 -5.20
C LEU A 42 0.36 -5.34 -4.87
N GLN A 43 -0.61 -4.55 -5.33
CA GLN A 43 -2.03 -4.87 -5.15
C GLN A 43 -2.44 -6.12 -5.97
N LYS A 44 -1.94 -6.23 -7.21
CA LYS A 44 -2.20 -7.37 -8.11
C LYS A 44 -1.55 -8.66 -7.61
N GLU A 45 -0.36 -8.60 -7.00
CA GLU A 45 0.39 -9.79 -6.55
C GLU A 45 -0.42 -10.69 -5.59
N LYS A 46 -1.25 -10.09 -4.73
CA LYS A 46 -2.07 -10.82 -3.75
C LYS A 46 -3.57 -10.75 -4.03
N GLU A 47 -3.99 -10.20 -5.18
CA GLU A 47 -5.41 -9.94 -5.46
C GLU A 47 -6.11 -9.23 -4.29
N ALA A 48 -5.41 -8.22 -3.76
CA ALA A 48 -5.82 -7.49 -2.57
C ALA A 48 -6.75 -6.34 -2.95
N ASP A 49 -7.74 -6.05 -2.11
CA ASP A 49 -8.61 -4.90 -2.33
C ASP A 49 -7.91 -3.59 -1.91
N ALA A 50 -6.99 -3.67 -0.94
CA ALA A 50 -6.21 -2.54 -0.47
C ALA A 50 -4.86 -2.96 0.11
N LEU A 51 -3.96 -1.98 0.22
CA LEU A 51 -2.70 -2.09 0.94
C LEU A 51 -2.79 -1.21 2.20
N ILE A 52 -2.47 -1.78 3.36
CA ILE A 52 -2.37 -1.05 4.64
C ILE A 52 -0.95 -1.08 5.16
N ASN A 53 -0.66 -0.29 6.20
CA ASN A 53 0.65 -0.24 6.85
C ASN A 53 1.79 0.02 5.85
N LEU A 54 1.54 0.86 4.85
CA LEU A 54 2.48 1.14 3.78
C LEU A 54 3.72 1.86 4.33
N ARG A 55 4.87 1.24 4.19
CA ARG A 55 6.18 1.79 4.52
C ARG A 55 6.97 1.91 3.23
N TYR A 56 7.45 3.10 2.95
CA TYR A 56 8.32 3.33 1.82
C TYR A 56 9.62 3.97 2.28
N TRP A 57 10.70 3.62 1.61
CA TRP A 57 11.99 4.28 1.77
C TRP A 57 12.65 4.43 0.41
N THR A 58 13.50 5.45 0.31
CA THR A 58 14.20 5.76 -0.94
C THR A 58 15.68 5.84 -0.66
N ASP A 59 16.44 5.06 -1.41
CA ASP A 59 17.88 5.14 -1.43
C ASP A 59 18.33 5.86 -2.71
N LYS A 60 19.42 6.61 -2.61
CA LYS A 60 20.02 7.27 -3.77
C LYS A 60 21.50 6.93 -3.85
N TYR A 61 21.94 6.61 -5.06
CA TYR A 61 23.35 6.49 -5.39
C TYR A 61 23.70 7.55 -6.43
N ILE A 62 24.58 8.46 -6.06
CA ILE A 62 24.98 9.60 -6.89
C ILE A 62 26.36 9.30 -7.47
N PHE A 63 26.47 9.33 -8.79
CA PHE A 63 27.71 9.18 -9.52
C PHE A 63 27.85 10.31 -10.54
N LEU A 64 28.74 11.25 -10.26
CA LEU A 64 28.92 12.48 -11.06
C LEU A 64 27.58 13.20 -11.27
N PHE A 65 27.08 13.21 -12.50
CA PHE A 65 25.84 13.86 -12.91
C PHE A 65 24.65 12.89 -13.00
N LEU A 66 24.80 11.64 -12.56
CA LEU A 66 23.74 10.64 -12.60
C LEU A 66 23.38 10.18 -11.20
N THR A 67 22.10 10.24 -10.87
CA THR A 67 21.55 9.71 -9.64
C THR A 67 20.65 8.53 -9.92
N LEU A 68 21.01 7.37 -9.39
CA LEU A 68 20.15 6.20 -9.33
C LEU A 68 19.29 6.29 -8.08
N ASN A 69 17.99 6.50 -8.26
CA ASN A 69 17.02 6.49 -7.17
C ASN A 69 16.40 5.09 -7.11
N ARG A 70 16.33 4.50 -5.92
CA ARG A 70 15.67 3.22 -5.65
C ARG A 70 14.55 3.47 -4.65
N LEU A 71 13.33 3.14 -5.02
CA LEU A 71 12.17 3.16 -4.14
C LEU A 71 11.86 1.74 -3.72
N HIS A 72 11.76 1.57 -2.42
CA HIS A 72 11.31 0.35 -1.79
C HIS A 72 9.96 0.62 -1.13
N ILE A 73 9.04 -0.32 -1.26
CA ILE A 73 7.73 -0.29 -0.61
C ILE A 73 7.53 -1.65 0.07
N SER A 74 7.11 -1.61 1.33
CA SER A 74 6.65 -2.76 2.10
C SER A 74 5.25 -2.42 2.64
N ALA A 75 4.29 -3.30 2.45
CA ALA A 75 2.92 -3.08 2.88
C ALA A 75 2.27 -4.41 3.27
N GLU A 76 1.10 -4.33 3.89
CA GLU A 76 0.25 -5.50 4.13
C GLU A 76 -0.93 -5.47 3.17
N ALA A 77 -1.04 -6.53 2.36
CA ALA A 77 -2.17 -6.74 1.48
C ALA A 77 -3.39 -7.17 2.29
N VAL A 78 -4.53 -6.51 2.07
CA VAL A 78 -5.79 -6.82 2.75
C VAL A 78 -6.93 -6.99 1.74
N ARG A 79 -7.88 -7.84 2.10
CA ARG A 79 -9.16 -7.99 1.43
C ARG A 79 -10.26 -7.49 2.35
N PHE A 80 -11.23 -6.77 1.81
CA PHE A 80 -12.38 -6.36 2.61
C PHE A 80 -13.35 -7.52 2.75
N ASP A 81 -13.75 -7.81 3.98
CA ASP A 81 -14.81 -8.79 4.21
C ASP A 81 -16.13 -8.10 3.83
N GLY A 82 -16.55 -8.28 2.57
CA GLY A 82 -17.79 -7.73 2.07
C GLY A 82 -18.97 -8.17 2.93
N VAL A 83 -19.61 -7.20 3.60
CA VAL A 83 -21.01 -7.17 4.04
C VAL A 83 -21.70 -8.55 4.08
N ILE A 84 -21.51 -9.30 5.17
CA ILE A 84 -22.56 -10.24 5.60
C ILE A 84 -23.65 -9.38 6.25
N SER A 85 -24.48 -8.72 5.44
CA SER A 85 -25.74 -8.16 5.90
C SER A 85 -26.73 -9.29 6.11
N ASN A 86 -26.52 -10.07 7.16
CA ASN A 86 -27.65 -10.55 7.95
C ASN A 86 -27.52 -9.83 9.28
N PRO A 87 -28.31 -8.79 9.57
CA PRO A 87 -28.48 -8.37 10.94
C PRO A 87 -29.19 -9.56 11.59
N VAL A 88 -28.43 -10.45 12.23
CA VAL A 88 -29.01 -11.34 13.22
C VAL A 88 -29.49 -10.38 14.30
N LEU A 89 -30.78 -10.03 14.21
CA LEU A 89 -31.53 -9.39 15.29
C LEU A 89 -31.19 -10.21 16.54
N GLN A 90 -30.36 -9.65 17.40
CA GLN A 90 -30.21 -10.18 18.74
C GLN A 90 -31.62 -10.09 19.36
N PRO A 91 -32.26 -11.20 19.73
CA PRO A 91 -33.54 -11.11 20.41
C PRO A 91 -33.28 -10.36 21.72
N GLU A 92 -33.94 -9.21 21.91
CA GLU A 92 -33.88 -8.47 23.16
C GLU A 92 -34.12 -9.42 24.32
N PRO A 93 -33.29 -9.40 25.39
CA PRO A 93 -33.56 -10.22 26.55
C PRO A 93 -34.86 -9.73 27.16
N ARG A 94 -35.91 -10.58 27.10
CA ARG A 94 -37.17 -10.38 27.81
C ARG A 94 -36.86 -10.05 29.26
N ARG A 95 -37.01 -8.78 29.65
CA ARG A 95 -37.00 -8.37 31.05
C ARG A 95 -38.09 -9.14 31.77
N LYS A 96 -37.68 -10.14 32.56
CA LYS A 96 -38.56 -10.87 33.47
C LYS A 96 -38.37 -10.28 34.86
N GLY A 97 -39.43 -9.74 35.43
CA GLY A 97 -39.50 -9.26 36.82
C GLY A 97 -40.10 -7.86 36.89
N ARG A 98 -41.09 -7.58 37.72
CA ARG A 98 -41.80 -8.35 38.75
C ARG A 98 -43.13 -7.63 38.97
#